data_AF-A0A1S4DG31-F1
#
_entry.id   AF-A0A1S4DG31-F1
#
_cell.length_a   1.000
_cell.length_b   1.000
_cell.length_c   1.000
_cell.angle_alpha   90.00
_cell.angle_beta   90.00
_cell.angle_gamma   90.00
#
_symmetry.space_group_name_H-M   'P 1'
#
loop_
_entity.id
_entity.type
_entity.pdbx_description
1 polymer ?
#
loop_
_entity_poly.entity_id
_entity_poly.type
_entity_poly.pdbx_seq_one_letter_code
_entity_poly.pdbx_strand_id
1 'polypeptide(L)'
;MENNDVLGSSTAPLTWHDFLQRMRDPSATDFVKGIKSFIVSFLNNAPDAERDSAAVQEFLGNMETAFRAHSLWAGCSEEELESAGEGLEKYVMTKLFTRTFASFPEDVKVDEQLHEKIALIQQFVRPENLDIKPVFENESSWLLAQKELQKINMYRAPRDKLVCILNCCKVINNLLTSVSANENPPGADDFLPVLIYVTIKVSWLICIHVIYYSSDLMDPLGCE
;
A
#
# COMPACT_ATOMS: atom_id res chain seq x y z
N MET A 1 18.25 14.51 18.58
CA MET A 1 17.94 14.59 17.15
C MET A 1 16.70 13.77 16.97
N GLU A 2 15.57 14.46 16.83
CA GLU A 2 14.24 13.89 16.61
C GLU A 2 14.26 13.17 15.27
N ASN A 3 14.21 11.83 15.31
CA ASN A 3 13.83 11.06 14.14
C ASN A 3 12.30 10.97 14.15
N ASN A 4 11.71 11.73 13.25
CA ASN A 4 10.30 11.71 12.92
C ASN A 4 9.92 10.32 12.39
N ASP A 5 9.36 9.48 13.25
CA ASP A 5 8.64 8.24 12.91
C ASP A 5 7.30 8.58 12.20
N VAL A 6 7.35 9.28 11.08
CA VAL A 6 6.15 9.75 10.35
C VAL A 6 5.41 8.63 9.62
N LEU A 7 6.04 7.45 9.42
CA LEU A 7 5.39 6.27 8.85
C LEU A 7 5.31 5.08 9.83
N GLY A 8 5.55 5.34 11.11
CA GLY A 8 5.67 4.32 12.16
C GLY A 8 4.41 4.11 13.01
N SER A 9 3.46 5.05 12.98
CA SER A 9 2.24 4.87 13.76
C SER A 9 1.43 3.74 13.16
N SER A 10 1.19 2.73 13.98
CA SER A 10 0.10 1.78 13.78
C SER A 10 -1.18 2.58 13.55
N THR A 11 -1.56 2.86 12.29
CA THR A 11 -2.78 3.59 11.92
C THR A 11 -3.97 2.68 12.20
N ALA A 12 -4.30 2.65 13.49
CA ALA A 12 -5.16 1.72 14.17
C ALA A 12 -6.61 1.88 13.70
N PRO A 13 -7.47 0.87 13.95
CA PRO A 13 -8.93 0.91 13.76
C PRO A 13 -9.65 2.18 14.21
N LEU A 14 -9.03 2.98 15.07
CA LEU A 14 -9.48 4.26 15.58
C LEU A 14 -9.60 5.34 14.48
N THR A 15 -8.61 5.49 13.59
CA THR A 15 -8.64 6.54 12.55
C THR A 15 -9.75 6.32 11.53
N TRP A 16 -9.97 5.06 11.15
CA TRP A 16 -11.10 4.67 10.29
C TRP A 16 -12.46 4.88 10.97
N HIS A 17 -12.56 4.55 12.26
CA HIS A 17 -13.80 4.76 13.00
C HIS A 17 -14.12 6.25 13.13
N ASP A 18 -13.11 7.09 13.37
CA ASP A 18 -13.26 8.55 13.47
C ASP A 18 -13.71 9.15 12.15
N PHE A 19 -13.12 8.73 11.02
CA PHE A 19 -13.60 9.10 9.69
C PHE A 19 -15.09 8.74 9.51
N LEU A 20 -15.47 7.48 9.79
CA LEU A 20 -16.86 7.05 9.66
C LEU A 20 -17.82 7.83 10.58
N GLN A 21 -17.36 8.19 11.78
CA GLN A 21 -18.15 8.97 12.72
C GLN A 21 -18.38 10.40 12.20
N ARG A 22 -17.34 11.06 11.69
CA ARG A 22 -17.47 12.39 11.07
C ARG A 22 -18.38 12.36 9.84
N MET A 23 -18.29 11.32 9.02
CA MET A 23 -19.18 11.14 7.85
C MET A 23 -20.64 10.84 8.22
N ARG A 24 -20.94 10.53 9.49
CA ARG A 24 -22.32 10.40 10.00
C ARG A 24 -22.89 11.72 10.50
N ASP A 25 -22.06 12.75 10.66
CA ASP A 25 -22.52 14.07 11.09
C ASP A 25 -23.45 14.69 10.02
N PRO A 26 -24.58 15.31 10.41
CA PRO A 26 -25.48 15.95 9.45
C PRO A 26 -24.80 16.99 8.55
N SER A 27 -23.78 17.68 9.04
CA SER A 27 -23.03 18.67 8.25
C SER A 27 -22.09 18.04 7.21
N ALA A 28 -21.79 16.74 7.30
CA ALA A 28 -21.04 16.00 6.29
C ALA A 28 -21.92 15.42 5.17
N THR A 29 -23.23 15.72 5.16
CA THR A 29 -24.20 15.12 4.22
C THR A 29 -23.81 15.33 2.76
N ASP A 30 -23.29 16.50 2.41
CA ASP A 30 -22.93 16.81 1.02
C ASP A 30 -21.67 16.05 0.58
N PHE A 31 -20.72 15.80 1.50
CA PHE A 31 -19.60 14.88 1.23
C PHE A 31 -20.09 13.45 0.99
N VAL A 32 -21.00 12.94 1.83
CA VAL A 32 -21.55 11.58 1.64
C VAL A 32 -22.23 11.44 0.29
N LYS A 33 -23.01 12.45 -0.13
CA LYS A 33 -23.64 12.49 -1.45
C LYS A 33 -22.59 12.54 -2.56
N GLY A 34 -21.59 13.40 -2.44
CA GLY A 34 -20.49 13.52 -3.40
C GLY A 34 -19.77 12.19 -3.64
N ILE A 35 -19.38 11.51 -2.55
CA ILE A 35 -18.72 10.19 -2.60
C ILE A 35 -19.60 9.15 -3.27
N LYS A 36 -20.89 9.08 -2.90
CA LYS A 36 -21.82 8.12 -3.52
C LYS A 36 -22.03 8.40 -5.01
N SER A 37 -22.19 9.67 -5.39
CA SER A 37 -22.34 10.08 -6.78
C SER A 37 -21.11 9.75 -7.60
N PHE A 38 -19.91 10.00 -7.06
CA PHE A 38 -18.65 9.62 -7.68
C PHE A 38 -18.58 8.11 -7.92
N ILE A 39 -18.82 7.29 -6.90
CA ILE A 39 -18.78 5.82 -7.02
C ILE A 39 -19.76 5.33 -8.10
N VAL A 40 -21.01 5.84 -8.10
CA VAL A 40 -22.02 5.44 -9.10
C VAL A 40 -21.60 5.87 -10.50
N SER A 41 -21.15 7.12 -10.67
CA SER A 41 -20.70 7.63 -11.97
C SER A 41 -19.51 6.84 -12.49
N PHE A 42 -18.53 6.55 -11.62
CA PHE A 42 -17.33 5.79 -11.94
C PHE A 42 -17.66 4.38 -12.43
N LEU A 43 -18.52 3.67 -11.70
CA LEU A 43 -18.92 2.30 -12.07
C LEU A 43 -19.73 2.24 -13.38
N ASN A 44 -20.41 3.32 -13.77
CA ASN A 44 -21.18 3.40 -15.02
C ASN A 44 -20.33 3.71 -16.25
N ASN A 45 -19.11 4.23 -16.08
CA ASN A 45 -18.22 4.51 -17.20
C ASN A 45 -17.67 3.21 -17.81
N ALA A 46 -17.14 3.27 -19.03
CA ALA A 46 -16.36 2.13 -19.57
C ALA A 46 -15.07 1.94 -18.74
N PRO A 47 -14.65 0.70 -18.41
CA PRO A 47 -13.37 0.46 -17.73
C PRO A 47 -12.17 0.91 -18.57
N ASP A 48 -11.28 1.68 -17.97
CA ASP A 48 -10.07 2.25 -18.60
C ASP A 48 -9.09 2.58 -17.46
N ALA A 49 -7.96 1.89 -17.36
CA ALA A 49 -7.12 1.91 -16.17
C ALA A 49 -6.55 3.29 -15.89
N GLU A 50 -6.04 3.96 -16.91
CA GLU A 50 -5.41 5.28 -16.84
C GLU A 50 -6.45 6.36 -16.47
N ARG A 51 -7.62 6.36 -17.13
CA ARG A 51 -8.69 7.31 -16.81
C ARG A 51 -9.28 7.04 -15.43
N ASP A 52 -9.46 5.79 -15.07
CA ASP A 52 -9.99 5.40 -13.76
C ASP A 52 -9.03 5.85 -12.65
N SER A 53 -7.71 5.63 -12.81
CA SER A 53 -6.70 6.10 -11.85
C SER A 53 -6.73 7.63 -11.71
N ALA A 54 -6.68 8.36 -12.83
CA ALA A 54 -6.72 9.83 -12.85
C ALA A 54 -8.00 10.38 -12.20
N ALA A 55 -9.15 9.77 -12.45
CA ALA A 55 -10.42 10.19 -11.87
C ALA A 55 -10.48 9.96 -10.35
N VAL A 56 -9.90 8.86 -9.85
CA VAL A 56 -9.81 8.63 -8.39
C VAL A 56 -8.84 9.62 -7.76
N GLN A 57 -7.68 9.89 -8.36
CA GLN A 57 -6.71 10.88 -7.89
C GLN A 57 -7.32 12.28 -7.76
N GLU A 58 -7.95 12.74 -8.86
CA GLU A 58 -8.60 14.05 -8.89
C GLU A 58 -9.70 14.13 -7.82
N PHE A 59 -10.50 13.07 -7.66
CA PHE A 59 -11.55 13.03 -6.66
C PHE A 59 -11.01 13.09 -5.23
N LEU A 60 -9.98 12.30 -4.90
CA LEU A 60 -9.37 12.28 -3.56
C LEU A 60 -8.73 13.64 -3.24
N GLY A 61 -7.94 14.22 -4.15
CA GLY A 61 -7.29 15.52 -3.94
C GLY A 61 -8.29 16.68 -3.77
N ASN A 62 -9.38 16.67 -4.54
CA ASN A 62 -10.46 17.65 -4.40
C ASN A 62 -11.16 17.52 -3.04
N MET A 63 -11.39 16.28 -2.59
CA MET A 63 -12.04 16.03 -1.29
C MET A 63 -11.14 16.37 -0.11
N GLU A 64 -9.84 16.11 -0.18
CA GLU A 64 -8.88 16.55 0.84
C GLU A 64 -8.85 18.08 0.97
N THR A 65 -8.81 18.78 -0.15
CA THR A 65 -8.90 20.25 -0.18
C THR A 65 -10.22 20.72 0.45
N ALA A 66 -11.33 20.04 0.16
CA ALA A 66 -12.62 20.36 0.74
C ALA A 66 -12.70 20.04 2.24
N PHE A 67 -12.07 18.96 2.72
CA PHE A 67 -11.97 18.67 4.15
C PHE A 67 -11.24 19.78 4.88
N ARG A 68 -10.09 20.23 4.37
CA ARG A 68 -9.30 21.34 4.95
C ARG A 68 -10.10 22.64 5.06
N ALA A 69 -11.01 22.91 4.12
CA ALA A 69 -11.83 24.12 4.09
C ALA A 69 -13.13 24.01 4.92
N HIS A 70 -13.54 22.82 5.34
CA HIS A 70 -14.84 22.60 5.97
C HIS A 70 -14.81 22.82 7.48
N SER A 71 -15.89 23.37 8.04
CA SER A 71 -16.00 23.68 9.48
C SER A 71 -15.87 22.45 10.39
N LEU A 72 -16.23 21.26 9.91
CA LEU A 72 -16.07 19.99 10.64
C LEU A 72 -14.62 19.61 10.94
N TRP A 73 -13.67 20.10 10.15
CA TRP A 73 -12.24 19.89 10.34
C TRP A 73 -11.53 21.19 10.75
N ALA A 74 -12.28 22.24 11.10
CA ALA A 74 -11.69 23.48 11.59
C ALA A 74 -10.97 23.23 12.92
N GLY A 75 -9.67 23.52 12.96
CA GLY A 75 -8.83 23.32 14.15
C GLY A 75 -8.29 21.90 14.32
N CYS A 76 -8.51 21.00 13.37
CA CYS A 76 -7.82 19.71 13.34
C CYS A 76 -6.33 19.86 13.01
N SER A 77 -5.51 18.94 13.50
CA SER A 77 -4.11 18.84 13.10
C SER A 77 -3.96 18.33 11.67
N GLU A 78 -2.79 18.51 11.06
CA GLU A 78 -2.50 17.94 9.73
C GLU A 78 -2.61 16.41 9.76
N GLU A 79 -2.18 15.77 10.85
CA GLU A 79 -2.30 14.31 11.04
C GLU A 79 -3.76 13.83 11.03
N GLU A 80 -4.68 14.60 11.61
CA GLU A 80 -6.12 14.29 11.59
C GLU A 80 -6.74 14.49 10.19
N LEU A 81 -6.24 15.46 9.42
CA LEU A 81 -6.65 15.70 8.04
C LEU A 81 -6.14 14.60 7.11
N GLU A 82 -4.87 14.21 7.23
CA GLU A 82 -4.28 13.07 6.52
C GLU A 82 -5.07 11.80 6.86
N SER A 83 -5.33 11.53 8.14
CA SER A 83 -6.14 10.38 8.58
C SER A 83 -7.55 10.37 7.97
N ALA A 84 -8.16 11.53 7.74
CA ALA A 84 -9.46 11.64 7.07
C ALA A 84 -9.36 11.36 5.56
N GLY A 85 -8.29 11.82 4.89
CA GLY A 85 -7.98 11.48 3.50
C GLY A 85 -7.76 9.98 3.33
N GLU A 86 -7.01 9.35 4.22
CA GLU A 86 -6.81 7.90 4.25
C GLU A 86 -8.12 7.13 4.44
N GLY A 87 -8.99 7.61 5.34
CA GLY A 87 -10.32 7.06 5.53
C GLY A 87 -11.14 7.15 4.24
N LEU A 88 -11.09 8.29 3.54
CA LEU A 88 -11.77 8.45 2.26
C LEU A 88 -11.25 7.48 1.19
N GLU A 89 -9.92 7.41 1.00
CA GLU A 89 -9.29 6.46 0.06
C GLU A 89 -9.75 5.04 0.37
N LYS A 90 -9.67 4.64 1.64
CA LYS A 90 -10.06 3.30 2.09
C LYS A 90 -11.52 3.01 1.77
N TYR A 91 -12.42 3.97 2.00
CA TYR A 91 -13.84 3.80 1.67
C TYR A 91 -14.06 3.64 0.16
N VAL A 92 -13.51 4.56 -0.63
CA VAL A 92 -13.67 4.60 -2.09
C VAL A 92 -13.07 3.35 -2.73
N MET A 93 -11.81 3.04 -2.47
CA MET A 93 -11.11 1.89 -3.05
C MET A 93 -11.72 0.56 -2.65
N THR A 94 -12.31 0.46 -1.45
CA THR A 94 -13.07 -0.74 -1.05
C THR A 94 -14.30 -0.98 -1.92
N LYS A 95 -14.96 0.09 -2.37
CA LYS A 95 -16.15 0.04 -3.25
C LYS A 95 -15.78 -0.15 -4.72
N LEU A 96 -14.66 0.41 -5.16
CA LEU A 96 -14.18 0.32 -6.53
C LEU A 96 -13.33 -0.92 -6.82
N PHE A 97 -12.94 -1.67 -5.78
CA PHE A 97 -12.02 -2.82 -5.87
C PHE A 97 -12.28 -3.77 -7.03
N THR A 98 -13.53 -4.17 -7.29
CA THR A 98 -13.84 -5.13 -8.37
C THR A 98 -13.69 -4.56 -9.79
N ARG A 99 -13.62 -3.23 -9.93
CA ARG A 99 -13.43 -2.52 -11.20
C ARG A 99 -11.98 -2.10 -11.42
N THR A 100 -11.24 -1.86 -10.35
CA THR A 100 -9.85 -1.36 -10.41
C THR A 100 -8.82 -2.44 -10.20
N PHE A 101 -9.23 -3.65 -9.79
CA PHE A 101 -8.32 -4.74 -9.47
C PHE A 101 -8.56 -5.96 -10.36
N ALA A 102 -7.50 -6.41 -11.05
CA ALA A 102 -7.53 -7.57 -11.95
C ALA A 102 -8.74 -7.56 -12.90
N SER A 103 -9.06 -6.38 -13.43
CA SER A 103 -10.31 -6.14 -14.16
C SER A 103 -10.18 -6.43 -15.65
N PHE A 104 -8.95 -6.54 -16.17
CA PHE A 104 -8.69 -6.98 -17.54
C PHE A 104 -8.16 -8.43 -17.56
N PRO A 105 -8.65 -9.29 -18.48
CA PRO A 105 -8.15 -10.67 -18.61
C PRO A 105 -6.65 -10.78 -18.88
N GLU A 106 -6.09 -9.78 -19.56
CA GLU A 106 -4.66 -9.67 -19.86
C GLU A 106 -3.83 -9.60 -18.57
N ASP A 107 -4.31 -8.84 -17.59
CA ASP A 107 -3.70 -8.67 -16.27
C ASP A 107 -3.62 -9.98 -15.51
N VAL A 108 -4.74 -10.69 -15.48
CA VAL A 108 -4.87 -12.01 -14.84
C VAL A 108 -3.87 -12.98 -15.47
N LYS A 109 -3.73 -12.94 -16.79
CA LYS A 109 -2.79 -13.81 -17.51
C LYS A 109 -1.32 -13.47 -17.20
N VAL A 110 -0.97 -12.19 -17.05
CA VAL A 110 0.40 -11.79 -16.64
C VAL A 110 0.67 -12.25 -15.21
N ASP A 111 -0.30 -12.09 -14.31
CA ASP A 111 -0.21 -12.54 -12.92
C ASP A 111 -0.04 -14.06 -12.81
N GLU A 112 -0.80 -14.84 -13.60
CA GLU A 112 -0.67 -16.30 -13.68
C GLU A 112 0.72 -16.71 -14.17
N GLN A 113 1.24 -16.09 -15.24
CA GLN A 113 2.58 -16.39 -15.76
C GLN A 113 3.69 -16.06 -14.77
N LEU A 114 3.56 -14.93 -14.05
CA LEU A 114 4.51 -14.57 -13.02
C LEU A 114 4.45 -15.57 -11.86
N HIS A 115 3.24 -15.95 -11.43
CA HIS A 115 3.04 -16.93 -10.37
C HIS A 115 3.69 -18.27 -10.71
N GLU A 116 3.48 -18.80 -11.91
CA GLU A 116 4.12 -20.05 -12.36
C GLU A 116 5.64 -19.95 -12.33
N LYS A 117 6.21 -18.85 -12.82
CA LYS A 117 7.67 -18.62 -12.81
C LYS A 117 8.23 -18.57 -11.40
N ILE A 118 7.60 -17.81 -10.50
CA ILE A 118 8.02 -17.70 -9.10
C ILE A 118 7.91 -19.06 -8.41
N ALA A 119 6.82 -19.81 -8.63
CA ALA A 119 6.62 -21.13 -8.04
C ALA A 119 7.70 -22.15 -8.45
N LEU A 120 8.23 -22.05 -9.67
CA LEU A 120 9.37 -22.86 -10.13
C LEU A 120 10.67 -22.42 -9.45
N ILE A 121 10.96 -21.11 -9.44
CA ILE A 121 12.19 -20.54 -8.84
C ILE A 121 12.24 -20.83 -7.34
N GLN A 122 11.11 -20.72 -6.64
CA GLN A 122 11.01 -20.92 -5.19
C GLN A 122 11.53 -22.29 -4.73
N GLN A 123 11.45 -23.32 -5.59
CA GLN A 123 11.86 -24.70 -5.30
C GLN A 123 13.38 -24.87 -5.18
N PHE A 124 14.16 -24.03 -5.87
CA PHE A 124 15.61 -24.19 -5.93
C PHE A 124 16.41 -22.93 -5.55
N VAL A 125 15.78 -21.77 -5.44
CA VAL A 125 16.45 -20.53 -5.04
C VAL A 125 17.05 -20.66 -3.65
N ARG A 126 18.32 -20.27 -3.55
CA ARG A 126 19.09 -20.22 -2.30
C ARG A 126 19.61 -18.80 -2.07
N PRO A 127 19.90 -18.41 -0.82
CA PRO A 127 20.39 -17.07 -0.51
C PRO A 127 21.65 -16.69 -1.30
N GLU A 128 22.54 -17.64 -1.56
CA GLU A 128 23.79 -17.42 -2.27
C GLU A 128 23.58 -17.12 -3.76
N ASN A 129 22.43 -17.48 -4.33
CA ASN A 129 22.09 -17.12 -5.73
C ASN A 129 21.78 -15.64 -5.90
N LEU A 130 21.54 -14.92 -4.80
CA LEU A 130 21.22 -13.50 -4.77
C LEU A 130 22.32 -12.69 -4.06
N ASP A 131 23.50 -13.28 -3.84
CA ASP A 131 24.61 -12.64 -3.13
C ASP A 131 24.30 -12.27 -1.67
N ILE A 132 23.37 -12.98 -1.02
CA ILE A 132 23.10 -12.80 0.42
C ILE A 132 24.27 -13.38 1.21
N LYS A 133 24.90 -12.55 2.05
CA LYS A 133 25.97 -12.98 2.94
C LYS A 133 25.42 -13.90 4.05
N PRO A 134 26.14 -14.96 4.44
CA PRO A 134 25.71 -15.89 5.51
C PRO A 134 25.37 -15.21 6.84
N VAL A 135 25.98 -14.06 7.11
CA VAL A 135 25.73 -13.27 8.32
C VAL A 135 24.29 -12.73 8.40
N PHE A 136 23.65 -12.52 7.25
CA PHE A 136 22.28 -12.02 7.13
C PHE A 136 21.23 -13.13 7.03
N GLU A 137 21.65 -14.40 7.08
CA GLU A 137 20.74 -15.55 7.04
C GLU A 137 20.03 -15.71 8.38
N ASN A 138 18.75 -15.33 8.43
CA ASN A 138 17.92 -15.45 9.62
C ASN A 138 16.49 -15.86 9.25
N GLU A 139 16.27 -17.18 9.26
CA GLU A 139 15.00 -17.81 8.89
C GLU A 139 13.81 -17.24 9.68
N SER A 140 13.97 -16.99 10.98
CA SER A 140 12.90 -16.44 11.82
C SER A 140 12.50 -15.02 11.39
N SER A 141 13.46 -14.16 11.12
CA SER A 141 13.22 -12.77 10.70
C SER A 141 12.68 -12.71 9.27
N TRP A 142 13.20 -13.56 8.39
CA TRP A 142 12.66 -13.70 7.03
C TRP A 142 11.23 -14.20 7.03
N LEU A 143 10.88 -15.17 7.89
CA LEU A 143 9.51 -15.64 8.04
C LEU A 143 8.58 -14.54 8.55
N LEU A 144 9.05 -13.65 9.43
CA LEU A 144 8.27 -12.47 9.86
C LEU A 144 8.04 -11.50 8.70
N ALA A 145 9.08 -11.19 7.92
CA ALA A 145 8.97 -10.32 6.74
C ALA A 145 8.01 -10.92 5.69
N GLN A 146 8.11 -12.23 5.44
CA GLN A 146 7.18 -12.97 4.59
C GLN A 146 5.75 -12.80 5.09
N LYS A 147 5.48 -13.02 6.39
CA LYS A 147 4.14 -12.87 6.97
C LYS A 147 3.57 -11.45 6.83
N GLU A 148 4.39 -10.41 6.94
CA GLU A 148 3.93 -9.04 6.69
C GLU A 148 3.50 -8.87 5.23
N LEU A 149 4.32 -9.34 4.29
CA LEU A 149 4.01 -9.23 2.86
C LEU A 149 2.79 -10.06 2.46
N GLN A 150 2.56 -11.22 3.08
CA GLN A 150 1.37 -12.06 2.85
C GLN A 150 0.04 -11.35 3.18
N LYS A 151 0.05 -10.34 4.06
CA LYS A 151 -1.16 -9.60 4.41
C LYS A 151 -1.66 -8.68 3.30
N ILE A 152 -0.85 -8.39 2.27
CA ILE A 152 -1.19 -7.44 1.21
C ILE A 152 -2.54 -7.75 0.52
N ASN A 153 -2.90 -9.04 0.40
CA ASN A 153 -4.15 -9.47 -0.21
C ASN A 153 -5.36 -9.43 0.74
N MET A 154 -5.13 -9.22 2.04
CA MET A 154 -6.19 -8.98 3.02
C MET A 154 -6.74 -7.57 2.94
N TYR A 155 -6.01 -6.65 2.31
CA TYR A 155 -6.37 -5.25 2.21
C TYR A 155 -6.80 -4.86 0.80
N ARG A 156 -7.73 -3.91 0.70
CA ARG A 156 -8.21 -3.34 -0.57
C ARG A 156 -7.67 -1.96 -0.84
N ALA A 157 -7.42 -1.16 0.20
CA ALA A 157 -6.88 0.18 0.07
C ALA A 157 -5.38 0.12 -0.33
N PRO A 158 -4.95 0.91 -1.33
CA PRO A 158 -3.56 1.04 -1.73
C PRO A 158 -2.61 1.37 -0.57
N ARG A 159 -2.98 2.29 0.31
CA ARG A 159 -2.16 2.61 1.47
C ARG A 159 -1.98 1.44 2.43
N ASP A 160 -3.05 0.72 2.77
CA ASP A 160 -2.97 -0.48 3.64
C ASP A 160 -2.06 -1.55 3.01
N LYS A 161 -2.09 -1.69 1.68
CA LYS A 161 -1.21 -2.60 0.92
C LYS A 161 0.25 -2.16 1.01
N LEU A 162 0.54 -0.88 0.88
CA LEU A 162 1.89 -0.32 1.04
C LEU A 162 2.42 -0.45 2.46
N VAL A 163 1.56 -0.30 3.48
CA VAL A 163 1.95 -0.54 4.88
C VAL A 163 2.46 -1.99 5.06
N CYS A 164 1.88 -2.97 4.37
CA CYS A 164 2.39 -4.36 4.40
C CYS A 164 3.81 -4.46 3.83
N ILE A 165 4.07 -3.77 2.69
CA ILE A 165 5.39 -3.72 2.06
C ILE A 165 6.39 -3.03 2.98
N LEU A 166 6.03 -1.88 3.53
CA LEU A 166 6.87 -1.11 4.45
C LEU A 166 7.18 -1.88 5.74
N ASN A 167 6.20 -2.61 6.30
CA ASN A 167 6.43 -3.45 7.46
C ASN A 167 7.38 -4.61 7.13
N CYS A 168 7.25 -5.24 5.96
CA CYS A 168 8.22 -6.21 5.47
C CYS A 168 9.63 -5.59 5.39
N CYS A 169 9.78 -4.42 4.76
CA CYS A 169 11.05 -3.70 4.66
C CYS A 169 11.64 -3.34 6.03
N LYS A 170 10.81 -2.90 6.99
CA LYS A 170 11.24 -2.60 8.37
C LYS A 170 11.79 -3.85 9.07
N VAL A 171 11.12 -5.00 8.93
CA VAL A 171 11.60 -6.27 9.50
C VAL A 171 12.96 -6.64 8.92
N ILE A 172 13.14 -6.51 7.60
CA ILE A 172 14.42 -6.78 6.93
C ILE A 172 15.50 -5.82 7.42
N ASN A 173 15.22 -4.51 7.46
CA ASN A 173 16.20 -3.51 7.93
C ASN A 173 16.60 -3.71 9.39
N ASN A 174 15.65 -4.07 10.25
CA ASN A 174 15.93 -4.36 11.65
C ASN A 174 16.85 -5.59 11.79
N LEU A 175 16.64 -6.62 10.98
CA LEU A 175 17.53 -7.78 10.91
C LEU A 175 18.94 -7.34 10.52
N LEU A 176 19.10 -6.64 9.40
CA LEU A 176 20.41 -6.24 8.88
C LEU A 176 21.16 -5.35 9.88
N THR A 177 20.45 -4.38 10.49
CA THR A 177 21.03 -3.47 11.48
C THR A 177 21.44 -4.19 12.75
N SER A 178 20.69 -5.20 13.19
CA SER A 178 21.02 -5.99 14.39
C SER A 178 22.31 -6.79 14.24
N VAL A 179 22.61 -7.21 13.01
CA VAL A 179 23.78 -8.01 12.65
C VAL A 179 24.99 -7.11 12.41
N SER A 180 24.81 -5.96 11.76
CA SER A 180 25.86 -5.01 11.42
C SER A 180 26.16 -3.98 12.53
N ALA A 181 25.71 -4.20 13.77
CA ALA A 181 25.84 -3.24 14.87
C ALA A 181 27.29 -2.81 15.19
N ASN A 182 28.29 -3.57 14.74
CA ASN A 182 29.73 -3.30 14.90
C ASN A 182 30.46 -3.01 13.56
N GLU A 183 29.74 -2.93 12.43
CA GLU A 183 30.29 -2.69 11.09
C GLU A 183 29.65 -1.45 10.44
N ASN A 184 29.89 -1.24 9.14
CA ASN A 184 29.18 -0.23 8.36
C ASN A 184 27.67 -0.54 8.33
N PRO A 185 26.81 0.49 8.40
CA PRO A 185 25.37 0.29 8.30
C PRO A 185 25.00 -0.39 6.98
N PRO A 186 24.02 -1.32 6.99
CA PRO A 186 23.65 -2.07 5.80
C PRO A 186 23.12 -1.15 4.71
N GLY A 187 23.61 -1.36 3.49
CA GLY A 187 23.24 -0.57 2.31
C GLY A 187 22.16 -1.26 1.46
N ALA A 188 21.84 -0.64 0.31
CA ALA A 188 20.94 -1.23 -0.69
C ALA A 188 21.45 -2.59 -1.20
N ASP A 189 22.77 -2.76 -1.29
CA ASP A 189 23.42 -4.00 -1.73
C ASP A 189 23.24 -5.16 -0.73
N ASP A 190 22.99 -4.86 0.55
CA ASP A 190 22.67 -5.87 1.56
C ASP A 190 21.15 -6.07 1.69
N PHE A 191 20.37 -5.02 1.49
CA PHE A 191 18.91 -5.01 1.64
C PHE A 191 18.17 -5.67 0.47
N LEU A 192 18.48 -5.26 -0.76
CA LEU A 192 17.72 -5.65 -1.95
C LEU A 192 17.76 -7.17 -2.20
N PRO A 193 18.91 -7.87 -2.08
CA PRO A 193 18.95 -9.32 -2.12
C PRO A 193 17.99 -10.02 -1.16
N VAL A 194 17.95 -9.57 0.09
CA VAL A 194 17.08 -10.15 1.13
C VAL A 194 15.62 -9.88 0.81
N LEU A 195 15.28 -8.67 0.35
CA LEU A 195 13.92 -8.34 -0.09
C LEU A 195 13.47 -9.22 -1.27
N ILE A 196 14.34 -9.43 -2.27
CA ILE A 196 14.05 -10.30 -3.42
C ILE A 196 13.83 -11.74 -2.94
N TYR A 197 14.71 -12.25 -2.08
CA TYR A 197 14.58 -13.61 -1.53
C TYR A 197 13.28 -13.79 -0.75
N VAL A 198 12.97 -12.87 0.16
CA VAL A 198 11.71 -12.87 0.92
C VAL A 198 10.52 -12.83 -0.05
N THR A 199 10.55 -11.97 -1.06
CA THR A 199 9.46 -11.84 -2.06
C THR A 199 9.26 -13.14 -2.85
N ILE A 200 10.33 -13.80 -3.29
CA ILE A 200 10.25 -15.09 -4.00
C ILE A 200 9.71 -16.20 -3.08
N LYS A 201 10.07 -16.19 -1.79
CA LYS A 201 9.60 -17.18 -0.81
C LYS A 201 8.16 -16.96 -0.36
N VAL A 202 7.63 -15.74 -0.52
CA VAL A 202 6.20 -15.48 -0.37
C VAL A 202 5.49 -16.05 -1.59
N SER A 203 4.95 -17.27 -1.43
CA SER A 203 4.11 -17.91 -2.44
C SER A 203 2.80 -17.13 -2.59
N TRP A 204 2.77 -16.07 -3.40
CA TRP A 204 1.54 -15.34 -3.66
C TRP A 204 1.40 -14.90 -5.11
N LEU A 205 0.17 -15.04 -5.60
CA LEU A 205 -0.49 -14.15 -6.55
C LEU A 205 -0.40 -12.73 -5.98
N ILE A 206 0.76 -12.09 -6.10
CA ILE A 206 0.81 -10.64 -6.15
C ILE A 206 0.16 -10.35 -7.48
N CYS A 207 -1.10 -9.92 -7.48
CA CYS A 207 -1.58 -9.26 -8.67
C CYS A 207 -0.67 -8.06 -8.84
N ILE A 208 0.14 -8.04 -9.89
CA ILE A 208 1.05 -6.95 -10.24
C ILE A 208 0.25 -5.63 -10.31
N HIS A 209 -1.05 -5.73 -10.55
CA HIS A 209 -2.04 -4.66 -10.46
C HIS A 209 -2.15 -3.99 -9.09
N VAL A 210 -1.83 -4.65 -7.97
CA VAL A 210 -1.70 -3.96 -6.68
C VAL A 210 -0.65 -2.87 -6.80
N ILE A 211 0.51 -3.17 -7.37
CA ILE A 211 1.66 -2.27 -7.36
C ILE A 211 1.49 -1.21 -8.44
N TYR A 212 1.10 -1.59 -9.67
CA TYR A 212 0.86 -0.61 -10.75
C TYR A 212 -0.24 0.38 -10.39
N TYR A 213 -1.40 -0.12 -9.94
CA TYR A 213 -2.51 0.78 -9.60
C TYR A 213 -2.23 1.57 -8.31
N SER A 214 -1.47 1.04 -7.34
CA SER A 214 -1.07 1.82 -6.17
C SER A 214 0.04 2.83 -6.48
N SER A 215 0.92 2.56 -7.44
CA SER A 215 1.93 3.51 -7.92
C SER A 215 1.29 4.63 -8.72
N ASP A 216 0.40 4.31 -9.67
CA ASP A 216 -0.33 5.30 -10.46
C ASP A 216 -1.30 6.13 -9.59
N LEU A 217 -1.84 5.54 -8.51
CA LEU A 217 -2.67 6.23 -7.52
C LEU A 217 -1.83 6.97 -6.45
N MET A 218 -0.51 6.82 -6.45
CA MET A 218 0.37 7.45 -5.47
C MET A 218 1.46 8.30 -6.12
N ASP A 219 1.29 8.67 -7.39
CA ASP A 219 1.98 9.79 -8.04
C ASP A 219 1.11 11.06 -7.95
N PRO A 220 1.10 11.79 -6.81
CA PRO A 220 0.51 13.13 -6.74
C PRO A 220 1.39 14.18 -7.44
N LEU A 221 2.56 13.78 -7.95
CA LEU A 221 3.53 14.65 -8.58
C LEU A 221 4.05 13.94 -9.83
N GLY A 222 3.48 14.29 -10.98
CA GLY A 222 4.19 14.15 -12.24
C GLY A 222 5.50 14.94 -12.15
N CYS A 223 6.57 14.28 -11.71
CA CYS A 223 7.92 14.72 -11.96
C CYS A 223 8.21 14.45 -13.43
N GLU A 224 7.87 15.41 -14.29
CA GLU A 224 8.66 15.67 -15.50
C GLU A 224 10.05 16.21 -15.12
#